data_AF-A0A1H1QHV7-F1
#
_entry.id   AF-A0A1H1QHV7-F1
#
_cell.length_a   1.000
_cell.length_b   1.000
_cell.length_c   1.000
_cell.angle_alpha   90.00
_cell.angle_beta   90.00
_cell.angle_gamma   90.00
#
_symmetry.space_group_name_H-M   'P 1'
#
loop_
_entity.id
_entity.type
_entity.pdbx_description
1 polymer ?
#
loop_
_entity_poly.entity_id
_entity_poly.type
_entity_poly.pdbx_seq_one_letter_code
_entity_poly.pdbx_strand_id
1 'polypeptide(L)' 'MVGTSIVTTIASVVAGGAVAAVSIVGLVSSQTSAPSESPADVNAPVVIDYGSN' A
#
# COMPACT_ATOMS: atom_id res chain seq x y z
N MET A 1 38.50 17.70 0.59
CA MET A 1 37.25 18.32 0.09
C MET A 1 36.51 17.48 -0.95
N VAL A 2 37.17 16.62 -1.74
CA VAL A 2 36.50 15.76 -2.77
C VAL A 2 35.72 14.58 -2.17
N GLY A 3 36.22 13.96 -1.09
CA GLY A 3 35.59 12.76 -0.49
C GLY A 3 34.18 13.02 0.09
N THR A 4 33.97 14.17 0.74
CA THR A 4 32.66 14.53 1.31
C THR A 4 31.60 14.72 0.23
N SER A 5 31.96 15.31 -0.92
CA SER A 5 31.01 15.57 -2.01
C SER A 5 30.50 14.30 -2.68
N ILE A 6 31.35 13.28 -2.87
CA ILE A 6 30.93 12.00 -3.47
C ILE A 6 29.95 11.29 -2.53
N VAL A 7 30.22 11.31 -1.22
CA VAL A 7 29.34 10.71 -0.23
C VAL A 7 27.97 11.39 -0.22
N THR A 8 27.90 12.72 -0.27
CA THR A 8 26.61 13.43 -0.36
C THR A 8 25.88 13.15 -1.67
N THR A 9 26.58 13.05 -2.80
CA THR A 9 25.95 12.67 -4.08
C THR A 9 25.33 11.28 -3.98
N ILE A 10 26.06 10.27 -3.50
CA ILE A 10 25.53 8.91 -3.36
C ILE A 10 24.35 8.88 -2.39
N ALA A 11 24.45 9.55 -1.24
CA ALA A 11 23.37 9.63 -0.26
C ALA A 11 22.10 10.25 -0.87
N SER A 12 22.23 11.30 -1.68
CA SER A 12 21.08 11.94 -2.35
C SER A 12 20.40 11.01 -3.37
N VAL A 13 21.18 10.20 -4.11
CA VAL A 13 20.66 9.23 -5.08
C VAL A 13 19.90 8.11 -4.35
N VAL A 14 20.46 7.59 -3.26
CA VAL A 14 19.82 6.55 -2.45
C VAL A 14 18.53 7.09 -1.83
N ALA A 15 18.55 8.29 -1.25
CA ALA A 15 17.36 8.91 -0.66
C ALA A 15 16.26 9.14 -1.70
N GLY A 16 16.60 9.71 -2.86
CA GLY A 16 15.64 9.90 -3.96
C GLY A 16 15.09 8.58 -4.49
N GLY A 17 15.95 7.57 -4.66
CA GLY A 17 15.56 6.23 -5.10
C GLY A 17 14.62 5.54 -4.11
N ALA A 18 14.88 5.65 -2.80
CA ALA A 18 14.00 5.09 -1.77
C ALA A 18 12.61 5.72 -1.80
N VAL A 19 12.53 7.05 -1.90
CA VAL A 19 11.26 7.79 -2.00
C VAL A 19 10.48 7.37 -3.24
N ALA A 20 11.15 7.27 -4.39
CA ALA A 20 10.52 6.82 -5.63
C ALA A 20 9.98 5.38 -5.52
N ALA A 21 10.76 4.45 -4.96
CA ALA A 21 10.37 3.06 -4.78
C ALA A 21 9.14 2.91 -3.87
N VAL A 22 9.14 3.56 -2.70
CA VAL A 22 8.00 3.54 -1.78
C VAL A 22 6.77 4.14 -2.42
N SER A 23 6.92 5.21 -3.21
CA SER A 23 5.80 5.84 -3.91
C SER A 23 5.15 4.89 -4.93
N ILE A 24 5.95 4.16 -5.71
CA ILE A 24 5.43 3.18 -6.68
C ILE A 24 4.75 2.02 -5.96
N VAL A 25 5.38 1.45 -4.93
CA VAL A 25 4.78 0.35 -4.15
C VAL A 25 3.48 0.79 -3.47
N GLY A 26 3.45 2.01 -2.92
CA GLY A 26 2.26 2.59 -2.32
C GLY A 26 1.14 2.79 -3.33
N LEU A 27 1.44 3.29 -4.53
CA LEU A 27 0.47 3.44 -5.61
C LEU A 27 -0.11 2.09 -6.05
N VAL A 28 0.74 1.10 -6.28
CA VAL A 28 0.32 -0.25 -6.67
C VAL A 28 -0.56 -0.85 -5.57
N SER A 29 -0.09 -0.79 -4.32
CA SER A 29 -0.87 -1.30 -3.17
C SER A 29 -2.22 -0.60 -3.05
N SER A 30 -2.30 0.70 -3.26
CA SER A 30 -3.56 1.44 -3.22
C SER A 30 -4.56 1.00 -4.31
N GLN A 31 -4.08 0.42 -5.41
CA GLN A 31 -4.92 -0.03 -6.52
C GLN A 31 -5.19 -1.54 -6.51
N THR A 32 -4.32 -2.34 -5.88
CA THR A 32 -4.37 -3.80 -5.96
C THR A 32 -4.59 -4.47 -4.61
N SER A 33 -4.68 -3.72 -3.51
CA SER A 33 -4.99 -4.31 -2.20
C SER A 33 -6.38 -4.94 -2.25
N ALA A 34 -6.48 -6.14 -1.68
CA ALA A 34 -7.78 -6.76 -1.46
C ALA A 34 -8.64 -5.79 -0.63
N PRO A 35 -9.92 -5.58 -1.00
CA PRO A 35 -10.85 -4.82 -0.18
C PRO A 35 -10.86 -5.35 1.25
N SER A 36 -10.94 -4.45 2.24
CA SER A 36 -10.97 -4.82 3.66
C SER A 36 -12.19 -5.67 4.03
N GLU A 37 -13.22 -5.68 3.18
CA GLU A 37 -14.44 -6.45 3.34
C GLU A 37 -14.77 -7.20 2.05
N SER A 38 -15.30 -8.41 2.18
CA SER A 38 -15.79 -9.18 1.02
C SER A 38 -16.99 -8.45 0.41
N PRO A 39 -16.99 -8.13 -0.91
CA PRO A 39 -18.08 -7.38 -1.54
C PRO A 39 -19.46 -8.06 -1.44
N ALA A 40 -19.49 -9.37 -1.22
CA ALA A 40 -20.65 -10.15 -0.79
C ALA A 40 -20.14 -11.54 -0.38
N ASP A 41 -20.42 -11.97 0.85
CA ASP A 41 -20.22 -13.37 1.20
C ASP A 41 -21.40 -14.20 0.68
N VAL A 42 -21.20 -14.86 -0.46
CA VAL A 42 -22.20 -15.75 -1.09
C VAL A 42 -22.49 -17.01 -0.26
N ASN A 43 -21.68 -17.29 0.78
CA ASN A 43 -21.89 -18.36 1.74
C ASN A 43 -22.32 -17.82 3.12
N ALA A 44 -22.44 -16.51 3.29
CA ALA A 44 -22.99 -15.98 4.53
C ALA A 44 -24.42 -16.50 4.64
N PRO A 45 -24.79 -17.17 5.75
CA PRO A 45 -26.17 -17.52 5.97
C PRO A 45 -26.95 -16.21 5.88
N VAL A 46 -27.85 -16.12 4.92
CA VAL A 46 -28.76 -14.99 4.80
C VAL A 46 -29.61 -15.06 6.07
N VAL A 47 -29.21 -14.35 7.11
CA VAL A 47 -30.02 -14.17 8.31
C VAL A 47 -31.13 -13.21 7.88
N ILE A 48 -32.11 -13.75 7.14
CA ILE A 48 -33.37 -13.06 6.95
C ILE A 48 -34.04 -13.10 8.33
N ASP A 49 -33.86 -12.03 9.10
CA ASP A 49 -34.60 -11.77 10.31
C ASP A 49 -36.05 -11.45 9.91
N TYR A 50 -36.84 -12.52 9.72
CA TYR A 50 -38.28 -12.42 9.58
C TYR A 50 -38.85 -12.07 10.95
N GLY A 51 -38.77 -10.78 11.30
CA GLY A 51 -39.37 -10.10 12.44
C GLY A 51 -39.86 -11.00 13.59
N SER A 52 -39.14 -10.96 14.71
CA SER A 52 -39.60 -11.51 15.99
C SER A 52 -41.06 -11.10 16.25
N ASN A 53 -41.96 -12.08 16.27
CA ASN A 53 -43.33 -11.93 16.79
C ASN A 53 -43.31 -12.05 18.32
#